data_AF-A0AAD7R814-F1
#
_entry.id   AF-A0AAD7R814-F1
#
_cell.length_a   1.000
_cell.length_b   1.000
_cell.length_c   1.000
_cell.angle_alpha   90.00
_cell.angle_beta   90.00
_cell.angle_gamma   90.00
#
_symmetry.space_group_name_H-M   'P 1'
#
loop_
_entity.id
_entity.type
_entity.pdbx_description
1 polymer ?
#
loop_
_entity_poly.entity_id
_entity_poly.type
_entity_poly.pdbx_seq_one_letter_code
_entity_poly.pdbx_strand_id
1 'polypeptide(L)'
;MEPKLMASFLTRMLMQFNDRINDLCIGGDIERPNLYGLVRNAFEEWEKFLQASKEKCTVDSKIDAIHLKQEAKVEKRILEYISMEHLVYTQDAIFLKSLGGLDHFHDVAKDNWVNFDVRELTPQKLMVYYEIVYQRLADFVPMLILMFSLKRSTTMLCAEMMDLRDECEPAEVLKEDSEASFLRDELHRRLARLTLALEKIRNVGAL
;
A
#
# COMPACT_ATOMS: atom_id res chain seq x y z
N MET A 1 35.66 -10.65 51.20
CA MET A 1 34.21 -10.32 51.16
C MET A 1 33.45 -11.57 50.79
N GLU A 2 32.47 -11.98 51.57
CA GLU A 2 31.66 -13.16 51.25
C GLU A 2 30.77 -12.91 50.02
N PRO A 3 30.59 -13.89 49.11
CA PRO A 3 29.82 -13.73 47.88
C PRO A 3 28.34 -13.36 48.13
N LYS A 4 27.76 -13.78 49.27
CA LYS A 4 26.40 -13.39 49.68
C LYS A 4 26.25 -11.90 50.01
N LEU A 5 27.30 -11.29 50.57
CA LEU A 5 27.36 -9.86 50.90
C LEU A 5 27.52 -9.00 49.65
N MET A 6 28.23 -9.50 48.64
CA MET A 6 28.36 -8.84 47.34
C MET A 6 27.06 -8.89 46.53
N ALA A 7 26.37 -10.04 46.55
CA ALA A 7 25.06 -10.19 45.92
C ALA A 7 24.01 -9.25 46.55
N SER A 8 23.95 -9.16 47.88
CA SER A 8 23.01 -8.25 48.55
C SER A 8 23.33 -6.77 48.30
N PHE A 9 24.62 -6.42 48.18
CA PHE A 9 25.05 -5.07 47.81
C PHE A 9 24.64 -4.70 46.37
N LEU A 10 24.86 -5.59 45.40
CA LEU A 10 24.49 -5.38 44.01
C LEU A 10 22.97 -5.29 43.83
N THR A 11 22.20 -6.16 44.50
CA THR A 11 20.73 -6.08 44.47
C THR A 11 20.23 -4.75 45.05
N ARG A 12 20.84 -4.27 46.14
CA ARG A 12 20.50 -2.95 46.72
C ARG A 12 20.83 -1.81 45.76
N MET A 13 21.99 -1.84 45.11
CA MET A 13 22.37 -0.84 44.09
C MET A 13 21.40 -0.84 42.91
N LEU A 14 21.01 -2.02 42.41
CA LEU A 14 20.07 -2.16 41.30
C LEU A 14 18.66 -1.69 41.67
N MET A 15 18.18 -2.00 42.87
CA MET A 15 16.90 -1.47 43.37
C MET A 15 16.94 0.06 43.44
N GLN A 16 17.97 0.65 44.05
CA GLN A 16 18.10 2.12 44.14
C GLN A 16 18.19 2.80 42.78
N PHE A 17 18.85 2.18 41.82
CA PHE A 17 18.90 2.67 40.44
C PHE A 17 17.52 2.60 39.77
N ASN A 18 16.82 1.48 39.93
CA ASN A 18 15.48 1.29 39.36
C ASN A 18 14.45 2.24 39.97
N ASP A 19 14.51 2.45 41.29
CA ASP A 19 13.67 3.42 42.00
C ASP A 19 13.92 4.83 41.46
N ARG A 20 15.20 5.21 41.25
CA ARG A 20 15.56 6.49 40.63
C ARG A 20 15.04 6.65 39.20
N ILE A 21 15.09 5.60 38.39
CA ILE A 21 14.53 5.65 37.02
C ILE A 21 13.01 5.82 37.08
N ASN A 22 12.32 5.10 37.96
CA ASN A 22 10.88 5.25 38.13
C ASN A 22 10.50 6.65 38.62
N ASP A 23 11.24 7.21 39.57
CA ASP A 23 11.03 8.57 40.04
C ASP A 23 11.26 9.61 38.91
N LEU A 24 12.28 9.41 38.07
CA LEU A 24 12.52 10.26 36.89
C LEU A 24 11.45 10.11 35.81
N CYS A 25 10.79 8.95 35.72
CA CYS A 25 9.68 8.70 34.83
C CYS A 25 8.36 9.32 35.33
N ILE A 26 8.16 9.39 36.66
CA ILE A 26 6.88 9.80 37.28
C ILE A 26 6.91 11.28 37.72
N GLY A 27 8.02 11.75 38.31
CA GLY A 27 8.12 13.01 39.06
C GLY A 27 8.32 14.29 38.25
N GLY A 28 7.62 14.42 37.11
CA GLY A 28 7.69 15.63 36.28
C GLY A 28 6.72 16.71 36.73
N ASP A 29 7.19 17.96 36.80
CA ASP A 29 6.35 19.16 36.92
C ASP A 29 6.56 20.07 35.70
N ILE A 30 5.73 21.10 35.53
CA ILE A 30 5.72 22.00 34.37
C ILE A 30 7.11 22.65 34.13
N GLU A 31 7.88 22.91 35.19
CA GLU A 31 9.23 23.50 35.09
C GLU A 31 10.35 22.47 34.82
N ARG A 32 10.13 21.19 35.13
CA ARG A 32 11.11 20.10 34.94
C ARG A 32 10.38 18.85 34.42
N PRO A 33 10.28 18.67 33.09
CA PRO A 33 9.59 17.52 32.52
C PRO A 33 10.26 16.23 32.95
N ASN A 34 9.44 15.21 33.22
CA ASN A 34 9.92 13.85 33.45
C ASN A 34 10.62 13.29 32.19
N LEU A 35 11.26 12.13 32.34
CA LEU A 35 11.96 11.47 31.24
C LEU A 35 11.06 11.33 29.99
N TYR A 36 9.76 11.05 30.18
CA TYR A 36 8.78 11.02 29.10
C TYR A 36 8.63 12.36 28.39
N GLY A 37 8.52 13.48 29.12
CA GLY A 37 8.43 14.81 28.51
C GLY A 37 9.70 15.22 27.77
N LEU A 38 10.87 14.88 28.31
CA LEU A 38 12.16 15.14 27.65
C LEU A 38 12.32 14.32 26.37
N VAL A 39 12.00 13.03 26.43
CA VAL A 39 12.18 12.09 25.32
C VAL A 39 11.08 12.26 24.27
N ARG A 40 9.86 12.67 24.68
CA ARG A 40 8.76 12.96 23.76
C ARG A 40 9.11 14.07 22.77
N ASN A 41 9.76 15.14 23.19
CA ASN A 41 10.17 16.21 22.28
C ASN A 41 11.13 15.69 21.19
N ALA A 42 12.08 14.82 21.56
CA ALA A 42 12.99 14.19 20.61
C ALA A 42 12.26 13.22 19.67
N PHE A 43 11.29 12.46 20.17
CA PHE A 43 10.45 11.59 19.33
C PHE A 43 9.53 12.39 18.41
N GLU A 44 8.97 13.51 18.85
CA GLU A 44 8.15 14.41 18.01
C GLU A 44 8.99 15.07 16.91
N GLU A 45 10.24 15.47 17.21
CA GLU A 45 11.19 15.90 16.17
C GLU A 45 11.51 14.78 15.20
N TRP A 46 11.80 13.58 15.71
CA TRP A 46 12.08 12.42 14.87
C TRP A 46 10.89 12.04 13.97
N GLU A 47 9.68 12.10 14.50
CA GLU A 47 8.43 11.85 13.76
C GLU A 47 8.18 12.93 12.70
N LYS A 48 8.47 14.20 12.99
CA LYS A 48 8.47 15.26 11.98
C LYS A 48 9.50 15.00 10.87
N PHE A 49 10.70 14.52 11.20
CA PHE A 49 11.70 14.14 10.19
C PHE A 49 11.25 12.94 9.35
N LEU A 50 10.64 11.94 9.96
CA LEU A 50 10.08 10.78 9.25
C LEU A 50 8.95 11.21 8.31
N GLN A 51 8.08 12.11 8.77
CA GLN A 51 6.96 12.63 7.97
C GLN A 51 7.46 13.51 6.82
N ALA A 52 8.43 14.39 7.06
CA ALA A 52 9.04 15.22 6.03
C ALA A 52 9.84 14.37 5.01
N SER A 53 10.49 13.30 5.46
CA SER A 53 11.14 12.32 4.59
C SER A 53 10.14 11.57 3.70
N LYS A 54 8.96 11.23 4.26
CA LYS A 54 7.86 10.63 3.51
C LYS A 54 7.27 11.59 2.47
N GLU A 55 7.12 12.87 2.82
CA GLU A 55 6.69 13.94 1.91
C GLU A 55 7.72 14.23 0.81
N LYS A 56 9.01 13.99 1.08
CA LYS A 56 10.09 14.10 0.10
C LYS A 56 10.01 13.03 -1.00
N CYS A 57 9.31 11.91 -0.77
CA CYS A 57 9.01 10.97 -1.85
C CYS A 57 7.74 11.43 -2.60
N THR A 58 7.92 12.43 -3.46
CA THR A 58 6.91 12.91 -4.42
C THR A 58 6.28 11.79 -5.24
N VAL A 59 7.02 10.70 -5.46
CA VAL A 59 6.57 9.53 -6.21
C VAL A 59 5.61 8.67 -5.38
N ASP A 60 5.93 8.33 -4.14
CA ASP A 60 5.09 7.47 -3.30
C ASP A 60 3.74 8.13 -2.97
N SER A 61 3.74 9.44 -2.69
CA SER A 61 2.50 10.18 -2.46
C SER A 61 1.60 10.24 -3.70
N LYS A 62 2.17 10.40 -4.91
CA LYS A 62 1.42 10.34 -6.17
C LYS A 62 0.90 8.93 -6.44
N ILE A 63 1.68 7.89 -6.14
CA ILE A 63 1.25 6.48 -6.22
C ILE A 63 0.03 6.26 -5.31
N ASP A 64 0.11 6.64 -4.04
CA ASP A 64 -0.98 6.51 -3.07
C ASP A 64 -2.25 7.26 -3.53
N ALA A 65 -2.10 8.48 -4.05
CA ALA A 65 -3.21 9.28 -4.55
C ALA A 65 -3.91 8.62 -5.76
N ILE A 66 -3.13 8.05 -6.70
CA ILE A 66 -3.65 7.31 -7.85
C ILE A 66 -4.39 6.06 -7.39
N HIS A 67 -3.81 5.31 -6.44
CA HIS A 67 -4.42 4.11 -5.88
C HIS A 67 -5.78 4.40 -5.26
N LEU A 68 -5.85 5.38 -4.33
CA LEU A 68 -7.10 5.79 -3.69
C LEU A 68 -8.17 6.22 -4.69
N LYS A 69 -7.77 6.97 -5.73
CA LYS A 69 -8.68 7.43 -6.78
C LYS A 69 -9.23 6.28 -7.63
N GLN A 70 -8.41 5.28 -7.95
CA GLN A 70 -8.88 4.12 -8.71
C GLN A 70 -9.74 3.20 -7.85
N GLU A 71 -9.38 2.99 -6.59
CA GLU A 71 -10.14 2.17 -5.65
C GLU A 71 -11.57 2.68 -5.48
N ALA A 72 -11.74 3.97 -5.18
CA ALA A 72 -13.07 4.59 -5.08
C ALA A 72 -13.90 4.43 -6.37
N LYS A 73 -13.23 4.42 -7.53
CA LYS A 73 -13.89 4.22 -8.83
C LYS A 73 -14.32 2.77 -9.04
N VAL A 74 -13.50 1.80 -8.66
CA VAL A 74 -13.84 0.37 -8.69
C VAL A 74 -15.04 0.11 -7.78
N GLU A 75 -14.97 0.57 -6.54
CA GLU A 75 -16.04 0.42 -5.55
C GLU A 75 -17.36 0.98 -6.08
N LYS A 76 -17.35 2.22 -6.57
CA LYS A 76 -18.53 2.85 -7.18
C LYS A 76 -19.12 2.00 -8.32
N ARG A 77 -18.28 1.46 -9.21
CA ARG A 77 -18.73 0.65 -10.34
C ARG A 77 -19.31 -0.71 -9.93
N ILE A 78 -18.76 -1.33 -8.90
CA ILE A 78 -19.31 -2.57 -8.34
C ILE A 78 -20.69 -2.30 -7.72
N LEU A 79 -20.82 -1.23 -6.94
CA LEU A 79 -22.10 -0.86 -6.33
C LEU A 79 -23.17 -0.51 -7.37
N GLU A 80 -22.80 0.25 -8.41
CA GLU A 80 -23.68 0.55 -9.54
C GLU A 80 -24.12 -0.75 -10.24
N TYR A 81 -23.20 -1.69 -10.48
CA TYR A 81 -23.52 -2.98 -11.07
C TYR A 81 -24.53 -3.79 -10.24
N ILE A 82 -24.29 -3.91 -8.93
CA ILE A 82 -25.20 -4.61 -8.01
C ILE A 82 -26.57 -3.93 -7.98
N SER A 83 -26.62 -2.60 -7.97
CA SER A 83 -27.87 -1.86 -8.02
C SER A 83 -28.63 -2.11 -9.32
N MET A 84 -27.94 -2.23 -10.46
CA MET A 84 -28.56 -2.56 -11.75
C MET A 84 -29.08 -4.00 -11.79
N GLU A 85 -28.35 -4.94 -11.20
CA GLU A 85 -28.77 -6.35 -11.12
C GLU A 85 -30.10 -6.51 -10.36
N HIS A 86 -30.33 -5.69 -9.33
CA HIS A 86 -31.61 -5.66 -8.61
C HIS A 86 -32.80 -5.13 -9.44
N LEU A 87 -32.56 -4.44 -10.56
CA LEU A 87 -33.58 -3.79 -11.38
C LEU A 87 -33.94 -4.57 -12.65
N VAL A 88 -33.02 -5.34 -13.23
CA VAL A 88 -33.15 -5.94 -14.58
C VAL A 88 -33.29 -7.46 -14.49
N TYR A 89 -34.39 -7.93 -13.90
CA TYR A 89 -34.57 -9.36 -13.59
C TYR A 89 -35.20 -10.21 -14.72
N THR A 90 -36.10 -9.65 -15.54
CA THR A 90 -36.94 -10.46 -16.47
C THR A 90 -36.58 -10.36 -17.95
N GLN A 91 -35.63 -9.48 -18.31
CA GLN A 91 -35.23 -9.25 -19.72
C GLN A 91 -33.93 -9.97 -20.09
N ASP A 92 -33.35 -10.74 -19.18
CA ASP A 92 -32.08 -11.39 -19.44
C ASP A 92 -32.26 -12.61 -20.38
N ALA A 93 -31.74 -12.47 -21.60
CA ALA A 93 -31.76 -13.53 -22.60
C ALA A 93 -30.99 -14.78 -22.14
N ILE A 94 -29.97 -14.64 -21.29
CA ILE A 94 -29.22 -15.76 -20.72
C ILE A 94 -30.09 -16.53 -19.73
N PHE A 95 -30.77 -15.80 -18.84
CA PHE A 95 -31.74 -16.39 -17.91
C PHE A 95 -32.87 -17.13 -18.64
N LEU A 96 -33.48 -16.50 -19.65
CA LEU A 96 -34.55 -17.13 -20.44
C LEU A 96 -34.08 -18.39 -21.18
N LYS A 97 -32.87 -18.35 -21.74
CA LYS A 97 -32.26 -19.50 -22.42
C LYS A 97 -31.95 -20.64 -21.45
N SER A 98 -31.39 -20.34 -20.28
CA SER A 98 -31.09 -21.35 -19.25
C SER A 98 -32.37 -21.98 -18.68
N LEU A 99 -33.46 -21.22 -18.61
CA LEU A 99 -34.75 -21.74 -18.16
C LEU A 99 -35.43 -22.64 -19.20
N GLY A 100 -35.33 -22.27 -20.49
CA GLY A 100 -35.86 -23.08 -21.60
C GLY A 100 -35.14 -24.41 -21.83
N GLY A 101 -33.93 -24.57 -21.27
CA GLY A 101 -33.15 -25.82 -21.29
C GLY A 101 -33.51 -26.83 -20.18
N LEU A 102 -34.32 -26.44 -19.18
CA LEU A 102 -34.88 -27.39 -18.22
C LEU A 102 -36.19 -27.97 -18.79
N ASP A 103 -36.17 -29.24 -19.19
CA ASP A 103 -37.31 -30.02 -19.73
C ASP A 103 -38.57 -30.02 -18.84
N HIS A 104 -38.48 -29.55 -17.58
CA HIS A 104 -39.59 -29.45 -16.63
C HIS A 104 -40.48 -28.20 -16.78
N PHE A 105 -40.15 -27.25 -17.65
CA PHE A 105 -40.94 -26.01 -17.85
C PHE A 105 -41.64 -25.93 -19.23
N HIS A 106 -41.67 -27.05 -19.97
CA HIS A 106 -42.06 -27.08 -21.38
C HIS A 106 -43.55 -26.77 -21.67
N ASP A 107 -44.43 -26.82 -20.66
CA ASP A 107 -45.89 -26.62 -20.86
C ASP A 107 -46.33 -25.14 -20.88
N VAL A 108 -45.48 -24.19 -20.47
CA VAL A 108 -45.83 -22.75 -20.44
C VAL A 108 -45.15 -21.95 -21.56
N ALA A 109 -44.13 -22.53 -22.20
CA ALA A 109 -43.25 -21.79 -23.11
C ALA A 109 -43.74 -21.70 -24.57
N LYS A 110 -44.83 -22.38 -24.94
CA LYS A 110 -45.16 -22.55 -26.36
C LYS A 110 -45.86 -21.35 -27.01
N ASP A 111 -46.59 -20.51 -26.27
CA ASP A 111 -47.43 -19.49 -26.91
C ASP A 111 -47.30 -18.04 -26.42
N ASN A 112 -46.52 -17.71 -25.39
CA ASN A 112 -46.35 -16.30 -25.02
C ASN A 112 -45.01 -16.02 -24.31
N TRP A 113 -44.06 -15.48 -25.06
CA TRP A 113 -42.79 -14.94 -24.54
C TRP A 113 -42.96 -13.69 -23.66
N VAL A 114 -44.19 -13.28 -23.34
CA VAL A 114 -44.49 -11.91 -22.90
C VAL A 114 -44.76 -11.76 -21.40
N ASN A 115 -45.08 -12.79 -20.61
CA ASN A 115 -45.39 -12.58 -19.19
C ASN A 115 -44.90 -13.72 -18.29
N PHE A 116 -43.63 -13.66 -17.88
CA PHE A 116 -43.24 -14.31 -16.62
C PHE A 116 -43.76 -13.45 -15.46
N ASP A 117 -44.83 -13.89 -14.80
CA ASP A 117 -45.30 -13.27 -13.56
C ASP A 117 -44.28 -13.52 -12.45
N VAL A 118 -43.74 -12.44 -11.87
CA VAL A 118 -42.74 -12.44 -10.79
C VAL A 118 -43.27 -13.17 -9.54
N ARG A 119 -44.59 -13.37 -9.44
CA ARG A 119 -45.26 -14.07 -8.34
C ARG A 119 -45.04 -15.60 -8.34
N GLU A 120 -44.53 -16.18 -9.42
CA GLU A 120 -44.19 -17.62 -9.51
C GLU A 120 -42.67 -17.87 -9.55
N LEU A 121 -41.93 -17.25 -8.63
CA LEU A 121 -40.54 -17.61 -8.37
C LEU A 121 -40.47 -18.98 -7.69
N THR A 122 -40.41 -20.04 -8.49
CA THR A 122 -40.13 -21.38 -7.99
C THR A 122 -38.66 -21.48 -7.54
N PRO A 123 -38.33 -22.32 -6.54
CA PRO A 123 -36.96 -22.49 -6.08
C PRO A 123 -35.95 -22.78 -7.19
N GLN A 124 -36.37 -23.50 -8.24
CA GLN A 124 -35.52 -23.80 -9.40
C GLN A 124 -35.18 -22.56 -10.23
N LYS A 125 -36.12 -21.62 -10.42
CA LYS A 125 -35.88 -20.35 -11.12
C LYS A 125 -34.89 -19.47 -10.35
N LEU A 126 -35.02 -19.45 -9.02
CA LEU A 126 -34.12 -18.69 -8.15
C LEU A 126 -32.69 -19.26 -8.16
N MET A 127 -32.54 -20.59 -8.20
CA MET A 127 -31.23 -21.23 -8.33
C MET A 127 -30.53 -20.82 -9.63
N VAL A 128 -31.22 -20.92 -10.77
CA VAL A 128 -30.68 -20.52 -12.08
C VAL A 128 -30.31 -19.04 -12.10
N TYR A 129 -31.11 -18.19 -11.48
CA TYR A 129 -30.80 -16.76 -11.37
C TYR A 129 -29.50 -16.52 -10.60
N TYR A 130 -29.37 -17.07 -9.38
CA TYR A 130 -28.16 -16.85 -8.58
C TYR A 130 -26.91 -17.46 -9.22
N GLU A 131 -27.04 -18.54 -9.97
CA GLU A 131 -25.94 -19.12 -10.74
C GLU A 131 -25.43 -18.14 -11.82
N ILE A 132 -26.33 -17.49 -12.54
CA ILE A 132 -25.99 -16.49 -13.57
C ILE A 132 -25.38 -15.24 -12.94
N VAL A 133 -26.00 -14.72 -11.87
CA VAL A 133 -25.48 -13.55 -11.14
C VAL A 133 -24.07 -13.82 -10.62
N TYR A 134 -23.84 -15.02 -10.05
CA TYR A 134 -22.54 -15.42 -9.56
C TYR A 134 -21.48 -15.42 -10.67
N GLN A 135 -21.78 -16.02 -11.83
CA GLN A 135 -20.86 -16.03 -12.98
C GLN A 135 -20.53 -14.61 -13.46
N ARG A 136 -21.54 -13.75 -13.60
CA ARG A 136 -21.33 -12.36 -14.02
C ARG A 136 -20.47 -11.58 -13.06
N LEU A 137 -20.70 -11.73 -11.75
CA LEU A 137 -19.86 -11.09 -10.73
C LEU A 137 -18.44 -11.65 -10.76
N ALA A 138 -18.27 -12.96 -10.95
CA ALA A 138 -16.98 -13.61 -11.08
C ALA A 138 -16.18 -13.15 -12.30
N ASP A 139 -16.84 -12.75 -13.39
CA ASP A 139 -16.19 -12.15 -14.55
C ASP A 139 -15.93 -10.64 -14.35
N PHE A 140 -16.95 -9.92 -13.87
CA PHE A 140 -16.96 -8.46 -13.85
C PHE A 140 -16.06 -7.87 -12.77
N VAL A 141 -16.07 -8.40 -11.55
CA VAL A 141 -15.30 -7.84 -10.44
C VAL A 141 -13.79 -7.95 -10.70
N PRO A 142 -13.23 -9.12 -11.09
CA PRO A 142 -11.82 -9.20 -11.46
C PRO A 142 -11.46 -8.33 -12.66
N MET A 143 -12.36 -8.21 -13.66
CA MET A 143 -12.15 -7.32 -14.80
C MET A 143 -12.00 -5.86 -14.37
N LEU A 144 -12.87 -5.36 -13.48
CA LEU A 144 -12.78 -3.99 -12.96
C LEU A 144 -11.50 -3.76 -12.17
N ILE A 145 -11.14 -4.68 -11.28
CA ILE A 145 -9.90 -4.59 -10.48
C ILE A 145 -8.70 -4.53 -11.42
N LEU A 146 -8.60 -5.44 -12.39
CA LEU A 146 -7.48 -5.47 -13.33
C LEU A 146 -7.43 -4.19 -14.19
N MET A 147 -8.59 -3.73 -14.66
CA MET A 147 -8.66 -2.55 -15.53
C MET A 147 -8.28 -1.27 -14.78
N PHE A 148 -8.80 -1.06 -13.58
CA PHE A 148 -8.58 0.18 -12.84
C PHE A 148 -7.34 0.13 -11.97
N SER A 149 -7.20 -0.87 -11.10
CA SER A 149 -6.09 -0.94 -10.14
C SER A 149 -4.75 -1.18 -10.82
N LEU A 150 -4.72 -1.84 -11.98
CA LEU A 150 -3.49 -2.08 -12.74
C LEU A 150 -3.42 -1.21 -14.00
N LYS A 151 -4.22 -1.51 -15.04
CA LYS A 151 -4.03 -0.88 -16.36
C LYS A 151 -4.17 0.64 -16.30
N ARG A 152 -5.24 1.15 -15.67
CA ARG A 152 -5.50 2.59 -15.55
C ARG A 152 -4.47 3.25 -14.63
N SER A 153 -4.21 2.67 -13.46
CA SER A 153 -3.19 3.17 -12.53
C SER A 153 -1.82 3.32 -13.20
N THR A 154 -1.35 2.32 -13.96
CA THR A 154 -0.08 2.40 -14.68
C THR A 154 -0.08 3.55 -15.69
N THR A 155 -1.13 3.69 -16.49
CA THR A 155 -1.19 4.81 -17.45
C THR A 155 -1.20 6.19 -16.78
N MET A 156 -1.87 6.31 -15.62
CA MET A 156 -1.92 7.55 -14.87
C MET A 156 -0.59 7.84 -14.19
N LEU A 157 0.05 6.83 -13.62
CA LEU A 157 1.36 6.95 -13.01
C LEU A 157 2.40 7.38 -14.04
N CYS A 158 2.40 6.78 -15.23
CA CYS A 158 3.32 7.19 -16.29
C CYS A 158 3.13 8.66 -16.68
N ALA A 159 1.89 9.15 -16.78
CA ALA A 159 1.62 10.55 -17.08
C ALA A 159 2.11 11.47 -15.96
N GLU A 160 1.74 11.19 -14.71
CA GLU A 160 2.13 11.97 -13.54
C GLU A 160 3.66 11.99 -13.32
N MET A 161 4.36 10.90 -13.66
CA MET A 161 5.82 10.84 -13.64
C MET A 161 6.47 11.69 -14.75
N MET A 162 5.81 11.85 -15.90
CA MET A 162 6.27 12.78 -16.93
C MET A 162 6.09 14.22 -16.48
N ASP A 163 4.95 14.55 -15.87
CA ASP A 163 4.64 15.89 -15.38
C ASP A 163 5.57 16.31 -14.22
N LEU A 164 5.98 15.37 -13.38
CA LEU A 164 6.98 15.60 -12.31
C LEU A 164 8.31 16.18 -12.82
N ARG A 165 8.69 15.93 -14.09
CA ARG A 165 9.91 16.50 -14.68
C ARG A 165 9.83 18.01 -14.85
N ASP A 166 8.62 18.53 -15.00
CA ASP A 166 8.37 19.95 -15.21
C ASP A 166 8.00 20.66 -13.90
N GLU A 167 7.42 19.93 -12.93
CA GLU A 167 6.98 20.45 -11.63
C GLU A 167 8.09 20.59 -10.57
N CYS A 168 9.13 19.73 -10.62
CA CYS A 168 10.15 19.67 -9.58
C CYS A 168 11.51 20.23 -9.99
N GLU A 169 12.18 20.91 -9.06
CA GLU A 169 13.56 21.34 -9.24
C GLU A 169 14.49 20.11 -9.36
N PRO A 170 15.23 19.96 -10.48
CA PRO A 170 16.01 18.75 -10.76
C PRO A 170 17.10 18.50 -9.72
N ALA A 171 17.64 19.57 -9.11
CA ALA A 171 18.64 19.47 -8.04
C ALA A 171 18.09 18.84 -6.76
N GLU A 172 16.78 18.95 -6.51
CA GLU A 172 16.14 18.40 -5.32
C GLU A 172 15.79 16.91 -5.51
N VAL A 173 15.22 16.56 -6.68
CA VAL A 173 14.84 15.18 -7.03
C VAL A 173 16.05 14.28 -7.24
N LEU A 174 17.12 14.82 -7.82
CA LEU A 174 18.37 14.08 -8.06
C LEU A 174 19.34 14.16 -6.87
N LYS A 175 18.92 14.75 -5.75
CA LYS A 175 19.76 14.82 -4.56
C LYS A 175 19.94 13.42 -3.99
N GLU A 176 21.14 12.92 -4.12
CA GLU A 176 21.51 11.63 -3.57
C GLU A 176 21.52 11.63 -2.05
N ASP A 177 21.41 10.41 -1.51
CA ASP A 177 21.69 10.18 -0.12
C ASP A 177 23.15 10.54 0.22
N SER A 178 23.32 11.11 1.42
CA SER A 178 24.61 11.59 1.90
C SER A 178 25.68 10.50 2.01
N GLU A 179 25.28 9.28 2.40
CA GLU A 179 26.20 8.14 2.52
C GLU A 179 26.63 7.66 1.13
N ALA A 180 25.68 7.56 0.19
CA ALA A 180 25.94 7.18 -1.19
C ALA A 180 26.89 8.17 -1.88
N SER A 181 26.69 9.47 -1.69
CA SER A 181 27.58 10.50 -2.24
C SER A 181 28.99 10.39 -1.65
N PHE A 182 29.11 10.24 -0.33
CA PHE A 182 30.40 10.08 0.33
C PHE A 182 31.16 8.85 -0.16
N LEU A 183 30.47 7.71 -0.27
CA LEU A 183 31.05 6.45 -0.74
C LEU A 183 31.51 6.57 -2.19
N ARG A 184 30.71 7.20 -3.05
CA ARG A 184 31.11 7.45 -4.45
C ARG A 184 32.41 8.25 -4.49
N ASP A 185 32.51 9.33 -3.72
CA ASP A 185 33.68 10.20 -3.74
C ASP A 185 34.93 9.50 -3.23
N GLU A 186 34.81 8.66 -2.20
CA GLU A 186 35.91 7.82 -1.70
C GLU A 186 36.38 6.81 -2.75
N LEU A 187 35.44 6.13 -3.42
CA LEU A 187 35.77 5.18 -4.48
C LEU A 187 36.43 5.86 -5.69
N HIS A 188 35.95 7.04 -6.09
CA HIS A 188 36.58 7.83 -7.16
C HIS A 188 38.01 8.25 -6.80
N ARG A 189 38.24 8.68 -5.56
CA ARG A 189 39.58 9.01 -5.06
C ARG A 189 40.51 7.81 -5.08
N ARG A 190 40.02 6.62 -4.68
CA ARG A 190 40.81 5.38 -4.73
C ARG A 190 41.14 4.95 -6.16
N LEU A 191 40.16 5.01 -7.05
CA LEU A 191 40.34 4.68 -8.46
C LEU A 191 41.42 5.58 -9.08
N ALA A 192 41.32 6.90 -8.92
CA ALA A 192 42.29 7.84 -9.46
C ALA A 192 43.73 7.55 -8.97
N ARG A 193 43.89 7.22 -7.68
CA ARG A 193 45.19 6.84 -7.11
C ARG A 193 45.74 5.56 -7.73
N LEU A 194 44.90 4.54 -7.93
CA LEU A 194 45.30 3.27 -8.52
C LEU A 194 45.67 3.42 -10.00
N THR A 195 44.91 4.22 -10.76
CA THR A 195 45.20 4.52 -12.16
C THR A 195 46.56 5.20 -12.30
N LEU A 196 46.85 6.21 -11.47
CA LEU A 196 48.17 6.86 -11.46
C LEU A 196 49.30 5.89 -11.10
N ALA A 197 49.07 4.97 -10.16
CA ALA A 197 50.06 3.96 -9.81
C ALA A 197 50.34 3.01 -10.98
N LEU A 198 49.29 2.57 -11.69
CA LEU A 198 49.40 1.71 -12.86
C LEU A 198 50.13 2.39 -14.02
N GLU A 199 49.83 3.67 -14.30
CA GLU A 199 50.54 4.44 -15.32
C GLU A 199 52.03 4.55 -14.99
N LYS A 200 52.38 4.80 -13.72
CA LYS A 200 53.79 4.82 -13.28
C LYS A 200 54.47 3.47 -13.47
N ILE A 201 53.83 2.37 -13.08
CA ILE A 201 54.38 1.02 -13.26
C ILE A 201 54.60 0.72 -14.75
N ARG A 202 53.61 1.05 -15.59
CA ARG A 202 53.69 0.85 -17.04
C ARG A 202 54.80 1.68 -17.68
N ASN A 203 55.01 2.91 -17.24
CA ASN A 203 56.06 3.79 -17.74
C ASN A 203 57.46 3.34 -17.28
N VAL A 204 57.57 2.70 -16.11
CA VAL A 204 58.84 2.12 -15.61
C VAL A 204 59.17 0.79 -16.31
N GLY A 205 58.17 -0.01 -16.69
CA GLY A 205 58.38 -1.27 -17.41
C GLY A 205 58.67 -1.15 -18.91
N ALA A 206 58.73 0.07 -19.46
CA ALA A 206 59.01 0.35 -20.88
C ALA A 206 60.43 0.89 -21.15
N LEU A 207 61.28 0.98 -20.11
CA LEU A 207 62.72 1.26 -20.16
C LEU A 207 63.51 -0.04 -20.04
#